data_AF-A0A0Q7NTM6-F1
#
_entry.id   AF-A0A0Q7NTM6-F1
#
_cell.length_a   1.000
_cell.length_b   1.000
_cell.length_c   1.000
_cell.angle_alpha   90.00
_cell.angle_beta   90.00
_cell.angle_gamma   90.00
#
_symmetry.space_group_name_H-M   'P 1'
#
loop_
_entity.id
_entity.type
_entity.pdbx_description
1 polymer ?
#
loop_
_entity_poly.entity_id
_entity_poly.type
_entity_poly.pdbx_seq_one_letter_code
_entity_poly.pdbx_strand_id
1 'polypeptide(L)' 'MHPTIHISVRPILDYYGKCQSCGYPAGAAEMVRKSLDGRVERLVVATCELPCGWSGPATRTTMTGGAVADDTAA' A
#
# COMPACT_ATOMS: atom_id res chain seq x y z
N MET A 1 13.01 -20.70 -20.18
CA MET A 1 13.34 -19.83 -19.03
C MET A 1 12.04 -19.22 -18.56
N HIS A 2 11.58 -19.50 -17.34
CA HIS A 2 10.41 -18.83 -16.77
C HIS A 2 10.87 -17.47 -16.25
N PRO A 3 10.35 -16.36 -16.78
CA PRO A 3 10.68 -15.06 -16.22
C PRO A 3 10.14 -14.95 -14.79
N THR A 4 11.03 -14.75 -13.82
CA THR A 4 10.62 -14.62 -12.41
C THR A 4 10.16 -13.19 -12.15
N ILE A 5 8.86 -13.01 -11.97
CA ILE A 5 8.31 -11.78 -11.39
C ILE A 5 8.48 -11.88 -9.88
N HIS A 6 9.11 -10.90 -9.25
CA HIS A 6 9.23 -10.86 -7.79
C HIS A 6 8.13 -9.99 -7.20
N ILE A 7 7.28 -10.58 -6.35
CA ILE A 7 6.25 -9.86 -5.60
C ILE A 7 6.57 -10.01 -4.12
N SER A 8 6.58 -8.88 -3.39
CA SER A 8 6.67 -8.88 -1.94
C SER A 8 5.54 -8.05 -1.35
N VAL A 9 4.92 -8.57 -0.28
CA VAL A 9 3.87 -7.89 0.46
C VAL A 9 4.35 -7.73 1.90
N ARG A 10 4.29 -6.52 2.44
CA ARG A 10 4.76 -6.21 3.79
C ARG A 10 3.71 -5.37 4.52
N PRO A 11 3.32 -5.73 5.75
CA PRO A 11 2.41 -4.91 6.53
C PRO A 11 3.06 -3.57 6.90
N ILE A 12 2.28 -2.50 6.88
CA ILE A 12 2.67 -1.17 7.37
C ILE A 12 2.14 -1.07 8.80
N LEU A 13 2.99 -1.40 9.77
CA LEU A 13 2.59 -1.50 11.18
C LEU A 13 2.23 -0.15 11.82
N ASP A 14 2.73 0.94 11.24
CA ASP A 14 2.50 2.32 11.65
C ASP A 14 1.48 3.06 10.75
N TYR A 15 0.56 2.30 10.12
CA TYR A 15 -0.56 2.86 9.38
C TYR A 15 -1.75 3.12 10.30
N TYR A 16 -2.21 4.38 10.35
CA TYR A 16 -3.31 4.82 11.21
C TYR A 16 -4.49 5.39 10.42
N GLY A 17 -4.66 4.95 9.16
CA GLY A 17 -5.77 5.38 8.31
C GLY A 17 -7.11 4.77 8.73
N LYS A 18 -8.19 5.40 8.27
CA LYS A 18 -9.57 4.93 8.46
C LYS A 18 -10.12 4.30 7.19
N CYS A 19 -11.04 3.36 7.37
CA CYS A 19 -11.85 2.80 6.32
C CYS A 19 -12.73 3.89 5.67
N GLN A 20 -12.65 4.01 4.34
CA GLN A 20 -13.45 4.99 3.58
C GLN A 20 -14.93 4.61 3.50
N SER A 21 -15.29 3.37 3.82
CA SER A 21 -16.68 2.89 3.81
C SER A 21 -17.39 3.12 5.15
N CYS A 22 -16.76 2.76 6.28
CA CYS A 22 -17.42 2.79 7.60
C CYS A 22 -16.69 3.63 8.67
N GLY A 23 -15.52 4.21 8.38
CA GLY A 23 -14.77 5.06 9.31
C GLY A 23 -13.97 4.33 10.39
N TYR A 24 -14.06 3.00 10.49
CA TYR A 24 -13.27 2.20 11.43
C TYR A 24 -11.77 2.20 11.08
N PRO A 25 -10.87 1.96 12.05
CA PRO A 25 -9.45 1.78 11.74
C PRO A 25 -9.23 0.72 10.66
N ALA A 26 -8.34 1.01 9.71
CA ALA A 26 -7.91 0.08 8.69
C ALA A 26 -6.44 -0.27 8.89
N GLY A 27 -6.05 -1.50 8.58
CA GLY A 27 -4.65 -1.86 8.38
C GLY A 27 -4.22 -1.51 6.97
N ALA A 28 -2.91 -1.46 6.70
CA ALA A 28 -2.39 -1.35 5.34
C ALA A 28 -1.19 -2.26 5.10
N ALA A 29 -1.00 -2.65 3.85
CA ALA A 29 0.17 -3.35 3.39
C ALA A 29 0.73 -2.68 2.14
N GLU A 30 2.03 -2.74 2.01
CA GLU A 30 2.75 -2.35 0.81
C GLU A 30 3.04 -3.58 -0.05
N MET A 31 2.64 -3.53 -1.31
CA MET A 31 2.98 -4.49 -2.33
C MET A 31 4.04 -3.89 -3.25
N VAL A 32 5.18 -4.57 -3.36
CA VAL A 32 6.25 -4.22 -4.30
C VAL A 32 6.33 -5.31 -5.36
N ARG A 33 6.14 -4.93 -6.62
CA ARG A 33 6.28 -5.81 -7.78
C ARG A 33 7.49 -5.38 -8.61
N LYS A 34 8.44 -6.29 -8.80
CA LYS A 34 9.55 -6.09 -9.74
C LYS A 34 9.28 -6.87 -11.01
N SER A 35 9.15 -6.12 -12.10
CA SER A 35 8.96 -6.62 -13.46
C SER A 35 10.30 -6.95 -14.11
N LEU A 36 10.25 -7.70 -15.21
CA LEU A 36 11.44 -8.23 -15.91
C LEU A 36 12.27 -7.15 -16.60
N ASP A 37 11.61 -6.06 -16.98
CA ASP A 37 12.23 -4.85 -17.53
C ASP A 37 12.89 -3.98 -16.44
N GLY A 38 12.94 -4.46 -15.20
CA GLY A 38 13.48 -3.75 -14.06
C GLY A 38 12.52 -2.73 -13.45
N ARG A 39 11.31 -2.55 -14.00
CA ARG A 39 10.31 -1.64 -13.41
C ARG A 39 9.91 -2.12 -12.03
N VAL A 40 9.88 -1.19 -11.08
CA VAL A 40 9.44 -1.43 -9.71
C VAL A 40 8.13 -0.69 -9.50
N GLU A 41 7.05 -1.43 -9.30
CA GLU A 41 5.76 -0.86 -8.94
C GLU A 41 5.52 -1.05 -7.44
N ARG A 42 5.01 0.00 -6.80
CA ARG A 42 4.72 0.04 -5.37
C ARG A 42 3.27 0.47 -5.18
N LEU A 43 2.49 -0.35 -4.50
CA LEU A 43 1.09 -0.07 -4.21
C LEU A 43 0.87 -0.24 -2.70
N VAL A 44 0.23 0.74 -2.08
CA VAL A 44 -0.25 0.62 -0.71
C VAL A 44 -1.75 0.35 -0.75
N VAL A 45 -2.16 -0.74 -0.11
CA VAL A 45 -3.56 -1.15 -0.01
C VAL A 45 -3.96 -1.13 1.45
N ALA A 46 -5.03 -0.41 1.77
CA ALA A 46 -5.66 -0.45 3.08
C ALA A 46 -6.81 -1.46 3.08
N THR A 47 -6.97 -2.16 4.20
CA THR A 47 -8.03 -3.14 4.43
C THR A 47 -8.70 -2.87 5.78
N CYS A 48 -10.02 -2.83 5.76
CA CYS A 48 -10.87 -2.81 6.94
C CYS A 48 -11.25 -4.25 7.28
N GLU A 49 -10.52 -4.86 8.21
CA GLU A 49 -10.77 -6.26 8.63
C GLU A 49 -12.20 -6.44 9.17
N LEU A 50 -12.70 -5.48 9.95
CA LEU A 50 -14.06 -5.43 10.48
C LEU A 50 -14.52 -3.96 10.62
N PRO A 51 -15.83 -3.65 10.47
CA PRO A 51 -16.94 -4.56 10.21
C PRO A 51 -17.26 -4.80 8.73
N CYS A 52 -16.75 -3.98 7.81
CA CYS A 52 -17.28 -3.93 6.43
C CYS A 52 -16.44 -4.64 5.36
N GLY A 53 -15.21 -5.09 5.66
CA GLY A 53 -14.37 -5.82 4.72
C GLY A 53 -13.80 -4.99 3.56
N TRP A 54 -13.97 -3.66 3.57
CA TRP A 54 -13.50 -2.79 2.50
C TRP A 54 -11.98 -2.91 2.31
N SER A 55 -11.53 -3.00 1.06
CA SER A 55 -10.13 -2.80 0.69
C SER A 55 -10.00 -1.84 -0.48
N GLY A 56 -8.91 -1.08 -0.50
CA GLY A 56 -8.66 -0.09 -1.55
C GLY A 56 -7.28 0.54 -1.48
N PRO A 57 -6.89 1.28 -2.53
CA PRO A 57 -5.63 2.03 -2.51
C PRO A 57 -5.64 3.05 -1.38
N ALA A 58 -4.50 3.22 -0.74
CA ALA A 58 -4.32 4.19 0.33
C ALA A 58 -3.01 4.95 0.18
N THR A 59 -2.99 6.20 0.64
CA THR A 59 -1.74 6.94 0.78
C THR A 59 -1.00 6.43 2.02
N ARG A 60 0.32 6.33 1.93
CA ARG A 60 1.14 6.01 3.10
C ARG A 60 1.10 7.19 4.07
N THR A 61 0.27 7.07 5.10
CA THR A 61 0.15 8.06 6.17
C THR A 61 0.75 7.46 7.43
N THR A 62 2.04 7.71 7.66
CA THR A 62 2.68 7.37 8.93
C THR A 62 2.41 8.49 9.94
N MET A 63 2.47 8.19 11.24
CA MET A 63 2.31 9.21 12.32
C MET A 63 3.26 10.40 12.18
N THR A 64 4.40 10.20 11.53
CA THR A 64 5.40 11.24 11.26
C THR A 64 5.14 12.04 9.98
N GLY A 65 3.95 11.92 9.36
CA GLY A 65 3.60 12.70 8.18
C GLY A 65 4.50 12.38 6.98
N GLY A 66 4.99 11.14 6.90
CA GLY A 66 5.76 10.64 5.76
C GLY A 66 4.86 10.42 4.54
N ALA A 67 4.20 11.48 4.08
CA ALA A 67 3.68 11.55 2.73
C ALA A 67 4.87 11.32 1.80
N VAL A 68 4.80 10.24 1.01
CA VAL A 68 5.71 10.08 -0.12
C VAL A 68 5.58 11.34 -0.97
N ALA A 69 6.67 12.10 -1.05
CA ALA A 69 6.78 13.18 -2.01
C ALA A 69 6.54 12.56 -3.39
N ASP A 70 5.52 13.06 -4.10
CA ASP A 70 5.38 12.88 -5.53
C ASP A 70 6.65 13.44 -6.18
N ASP A 71 7.66 12.59 -6.42
CA ASP A 71 8.68 12.85 -7.43
C ASP A 71 8.05 12.60 -8.80
N THR A 72 7.15 13.50 -9.20
CA THR A 72 6.85 13.72 -10.62
C THR A 72 7.98 14.58 -11.17
N ALA A 73 9.02 13.94 -11.68
CA ALA A 73 10.00 14.59 -12.54
C ALA A 73 9.32 14.93 -13.87
N ALA A 74 9.16 16.23 -14.14
CA ALA A 74 8.99 16.81 -15.46
C ALA A 74 9.77 18.13 -15.51
#